data_AF-A0A142WRD1-F1
#
_entry.id   AF-A0A142WRD1-F1
#
_cell.length_a   1.000
_cell.length_b   1.000
_cell.length_c   1.000
_cell.angle_alpha   90.00
_cell.angle_beta   90.00
_cell.angle_gamma   90.00
#
_symmetry.space_group_name_H-M   'P 1'
#
loop_
_entity.id
_entity.type
_entity.pdbx_description
1 polymer ?
#
loop_
_entity_poly.entity_id
_entity_poly.type
_entity_poly.pdbx_seq_one_letter_code
_entity_poly.pdbx_strand_id
1 'polypeptide(L)'
;MIPGLNADLLNRVSSISTHVIVSAFAIHLFVFFLLWIWYRRDLRSIASSLFDFTKGIRNQSLLDGNAHLSDQIDAFLADVRDVLDDDTRAADRRQLLLRMQFLDERKSYLNSMAFETVYNIARVMIEAYPVAGVLGTVLAIGAALQPDVAGKVVTVNQIIARFGEGIWATFAGLIAAIILMFLNSVLEPSFDRLAENRRTVREVIARAKRELALVAANDPAGGGHA
;
A
#
# COMPACT_ATOMS: atom_id res chain seq x y z
N MET A 1 26.03 39.53 1.88
CA MET A 1 25.88 38.15 1.35
C MET A 1 27.21 37.45 1.59
N ILE A 2 27.29 36.54 2.58
CA ILE A 2 28.56 36.08 3.16
C ILE A 2 29.10 34.89 2.35
N PRO A 3 30.22 35.02 1.60
CA PRO A 3 30.72 33.98 0.69
C PRO A 3 31.12 32.67 1.38
N GLY A 4 31.56 32.73 2.66
CA GLY A 4 32.00 31.55 3.41
C GLY A 4 30.88 30.61 3.86
N LEU A 5 29.68 31.13 4.13
CA LEU A 5 28.55 30.31 4.61
C LEU A 5 28.09 29.30 3.54
N ASN A 6 28.15 29.70 2.27
CA ASN A 6 27.69 28.87 1.15
C ASN A 6 28.65 27.72 0.85
N ALA A 7 29.96 27.94 0.98
CA ALA A 7 30.98 26.91 0.75
C ALA A 7 30.96 25.83 1.84
N ASP A 8 30.78 26.22 3.11
CA ASP A 8 30.65 25.27 4.22
C ASP A 8 29.36 24.43 4.12
N LEU A 9 28.25 25.06 3.71
CA LEU A 9 26.99 24.35 3.48
C LEU A 9 27.10 23.36 2.32
N LEU A 10 27.73 23.75 1.20
CA LEU A 10 27.91 22.84 0.05
C LEU A 10 28.76 21.61 0.42
N ASN A 11 29.86 21.84 1.15
CA ASN A 11 30.73 20.77 1.64
C ASN A 11 30.02 19.80 2.59
N ARG A 12 29.19 20.32 3.51
CA ARG A 12 28.39 19.49 4.44
C ARG A 12 27.30 18.70 3.72
N VAL A 13 26.56 19.35 2.83
CA VAL A 13 25.47 18.72 2.06
C VAL A 13 26.01 17.66 1.10
N SER A 14 27.14 17.92 0.44
CA SER A 14 27.79 16.94 -0.44
C SER A 14 28.24 15.70 0.34
N SER A 15 28.95 15.88 1.46
CA SER A 15 29.47 14.77 2.27
C SER A 15 28.36 13.91 2.88
N ILE A 16 27.21 14.50 3.23
CA ILE A 16 26.10 13.77 3.85
C ILE A 16 25.14 13.14 2.82
N SER A 17 25.22 13.52 1.53
CA SER A 17 24.25 13.14 0.50
C SER A 17 24.05 11.63 0.39
N THR A 18 25.13 10.85 0.33
CA THR A 18 25.09 9.39 0.31
C THR A 18 24.41 8.82 1.55
N HIS A 19 24.72 9.36 2.74
CA HIS A 19 24.10 8.92 4.00
C HIS A 19 22.61 9.24 4.04
N VAL A 20 22.19 10.39 3.51
CA VAL A 20 20.77 10.75 3.40
C VAL A 20 20.04 9.78 2.48
N ILE A 21 20.61 9.45 1.33
CA ILE A 21 20.03 8.48 0.38
C ILE A 21 19.86 7.11 1.06
N VAL A 22 20.91 6.60 1.71
CA VAL A 22 20.87 5.30 2.40
C VAL A 22 19.85 5.30 3.55
N SER A 23 19.78 6.38 4.32
CA SER A 23 18.83 6.52 5.43
C SER A 23 17.39 6.56 4.92
N ALA A 24 17.13 7.35 3.88
CA ALA A 24 15.83 7.39 3.23
C ALA A 24 15.44 6.02 2.67
N PHE A 25 16.39 5.30 2.06
CA PHE A 25 16.18 3.94 1.56
C PHE A 25 15.76 2.97 2.67
N ALA A 26 16.44 2.99 3.81
CA ALA A 26 16.05 2.18 4.97
C ALA A 26 14.63 2.52 5.47
N ILE A 27 14.27 3.80 5.51
CA ILE A 27 12.91 4.25 5.86
C ILE A 27 11.89 3.72 4.84
N HIS A 28 12.17 3.81 3.53
CA HIS A 28 11.27 3.27 2.50
C HIS A 28 11.08 1.76 2.64
N LEU A 29 12.14 0.98 2.90
CA LEU A 29 12.01 -0.45 3.17
C LEU A 29 11.11 -0.71 4.38
N PHE A 30 11.26 0.08 5.45
CA PHE A 30 10.40 -0.02 6.61
C PHE A 30 8.93 0.34 6.30
N VAL A 31 8.69 1.35 5.45
CA VAL A 31 7.33 1.69 4.98
C VAL A 31 6.72 0.55 4.18
N PHE A 32 7.46 -0.06 3.23
CA PHE A 32 6.98 -1.24 2.50
C PHE A 32 6.69 -2.42 3.42
N PHE A 33 7.51 -2.62 4.44
CA PHE A 33 7.28 -3.65 5.45
C PHE A 33 5.99 -3.39 6.26
N LEU A 34 5.74 -2.15 6.68
CA LEU A 34 4.49 -1.77 7.33
C LEU A 34 3.28 -1.94 6.42
N LEU A 35 3.39 -1.56 5.14
CA LEU A 35 2.33 -1.78 4.14
C LEU A 35 2.05 -3.27 3.94
N TRP A 36 3.09 -4.10 3.92
CA TRP A 36 2.92 -5.56 3.81
C TRP A 36 2.19 -6.16 5.02
N ILE A 37 2.52 -5.72 6.24
CA ILE A 37 1.78 -6.11 7.45
C ILE A 37 0.33 -5.63 7.38
N TRP A 38 0.11 -4.38 6.98
CA TRP A 38 -1.22 -3.79 6.86
C TRP A 38 -2.07 -4.56 5.85
N TYR A 39 -1.53 -4.87 4.68
CA TYR A 39 -2.14 -5.71 3.65
C TYR A 39 -2.60 -7.07 4.21
N ARG A 40 -1.70 -7.80 4.89
CA ARG A 40 -2.02 -9.12 5.46
C ARG A 40 -3.11 -9.04 6.53
N ARG A 41 -3.05 -8.00 7.38
CA ARG A 41 -4.05 -7.78 8.43
C ARG A 41 -5.42 -7.49 7.83
N ASP A 42 -5.48 -6.64 6.82
CA ASP A 42 -6.73 -6.21 6.22
C ASP A 42 -7.37 -7.34 5.40
N LEU A 43 -6.59 -8.16 4.67
CA LEU A 43 -7.11 -9.36 4.02
C LEU A 43 -7.74 -10.35 5.02
N ARG A 44 -7.05 -10.62 6.13
CA ARG A 44 -7.62 -11.49 7.19
C ARG A 44 -8.91 -10.92 7.76
N SER A 45 -8.96 -9.60 7.99
CA SER A 45 -10.16 -8.94 8.50
C SER A 45 -11.34 -9.03 7.54
N ILE A 46 -11.10 -8.94 6.23
CA ILE A 46 -12.15 -9.10 5.21
C ILE A 46 -12.61 -10.56 5.18
N ALA A 47 -11.68 -11.51 5.08
CA ALA A 47 -11.98 -12.94 5.04
C ALA A 47 -12.76 -13.40 6.27
N SER A 48 -12.37 -12.97 7.48
CA SER A 48 -13.10 -13.31 8.71
C SER A 48 -14.51 -12.71 8.74
N SER A 49 -14.66 -11.47 8.28
CA SER A 49 -15.97 -10.80 8.27
C SER A 49 -16.93 -11.45 7.26
N LEU A 50 -16.41 -11.86 6.08
CA LEU A 50 -17.19 -12.60 5.10
C LEU A 50 -17.53 -14.01 5.59
N PHE A 51 -16.59 -14.69 6.23
CA PHE A 51 -16.85 -16.00 6.83
C PHE A 51 -17.96 -15.95 7.88
N ASP A 52 -17.92 -14.97 8.79
CA ASP A 52 -18.96 -14.79 9.80
C ASP A 52 -20.33 -14.48 9.17
N PHE A 53 -20.33 -13.74 8.06
CA PHE A 53 -21.53 -13.43 7.29
C PHE A 53 -22.13 -14.67 6.60
N THR A 54 -21.30 -15.48 5.93
CA THR A 54 -21.74 -16.64 5.14
C THR A 54 -21.99 -17.90 5.98
N LYS A 55 -21.52 -17.93 7.23
CA LYS A 55 -21.59 -19.07 8.15
C LYS A 55 -22.97 -19.73 8.21
N GLY A 56 -23.17 -20.91 7.64
CA GLY A 56 -24.46 -21.63 7.76
C GLY A 56 -25.45 -21.37 6.62
N ILE A 57 -24.99 -20.79 5.51
CA ILE A 57 -25.62 -21.03 4.20
C ILE A 57 -25.38 -22.51 3.85
N ARG A 58 -26.39 -23.16 3.27
CA ARG A 58 -26.41 -24.62 3.07
C ARG A 58 -25.26 -25.18 2.20
N ASN A 59 -24.71 -24.37 1.29
CA ASN A 59 -23.58 -24.69 0.41
C ASN A 59 -22.41 -23.73 0.63
N GLN A 60 -21.94 -23.61 1.87
CA GLN A 60 -20.73 -22.83 2.13
C GLN A 60 -19.53 -23.49 1.45
N SER A 61 -18.80 -22.74 0.64
CA SER A 61 -17.52 -23.16 0.09
C SER A 61 -16.55 -23.41 1.26
N LEU A 62 -16.42 -24.68 1.65
CA LEU A 62 -15.45 -25.16 2.66
C LEU A 62 -14.06 -25.10 2.03
N LEU A 63 -13.48 -23.91 1.99
CA LEU A 63 -12.12 -23.77 1.50
C LEU A 63 -11.12 -24.26 2.55
N ASP A 64 -10.17 -25.06 2.06
CA ASP A 64 -9.05 -25.59 2.82
C ASP A 64 -8.33 -24.42 3.52
N GLY A 65 -8.05 -24.56 4.83
CA GLY A 65 -7.50 -23.48 5.66
C GLY A 65 -6.14 -22.94 5.18
N ASN A 66 -5.55 -23.61 4.19
CA ASN A 66 -4.29 -23.27 3.55
C ASN A 66 -4.45 -22.50 2.22
N ALA A 67 -5.68 -22.30 1.72
CA ALA A 67 -5.93 -21.55 0.49
C ALA A 67 -5.59 -20.06 0.66
N HIS A 68 -5.18 -19.40 -0.43
CA HIS A 68 -4.83 -17.99 -0.39
C HIS A 68 -6.04 -17.15 0.07
N LEU A 69 -5.82 -16.19 0.98
CA LEU A 69 -6.89 -15.39 1.59
C LEU A 69 -7.78 -14.68 0.57
N SER A 70 -7.22 -14.25 -0.57
CA SER A 70 -8.01 -13.66 -1.65
C SER A 70 -8.95 -14.67 -2.31
N ASP A 71 -8.51 -15.91 -2.53
CA ASP A 71 -9.35 -16.96 -3.13
C ASP A 71 -10.51 -17.31 -2.18
N GLN A 72 -10.26 -17.26 -0.87
CA GLN A 72 -11.30 -17.42 0.15
C GLN A 72 -12.37 -16.32 0.06
N ILE A 73 -11.94 -15.07 -0.08
CA ILE A 73 -12.85 -13.94 -0.28
C ILE A 73 -13.68 -14.15 -1.55
N ASP A 74 -13.05 -14.54 -2.66
CA ASP A 74 -13.72 -14.73 -3.94
C ASP A 74 -14.79 -15.83 -3.88
N ALA A 75 -14.50 -16.95 -3.22
CA ALA A 75 -15.47 -18.03 -3.04
C ALA A 75 -16.64 -17.63 -2.13
N PHE A 76 -16.39 -16.93 -1.01
CA PHE A 76 -17.50 -16.43 -0.17
C PHE A 76 -18.39 -15.44 -0.94
N LEU A 77 -17.80 -14.61 -1.80
CA LEU A 77 -18.58 -13.70 -2.65
C LEU A 77 -19.35 -14.43 -3.75
N ALA A 78 -18.86 -15.57 -4.23
CA ALA A 78 -19.60 -16.44 -5.14
C ALA A 78 -20.80 -17.08 -4.43
N ASP A 79 -20.60 -17.64 -3.23
CA ASP A 79 -21.68 -18.22 -2.42
C ASP A 79 -22.81 -17.21 -2.17
N VAL A 80 -22.48 -15.94 -1.88
CA VAL A 80 -23.47 -14.87 -1.70
C VAL A 80 -24.21 -14.55 -3.00
N ARG A 81 -23.48 -14.47 -4.13
CA ARG A 81 -24.10 -14.21 -5.44
C ARG A 81 -25.07 -15.33 -5.83
N ASP A 82 -24.68 -16.59 -5.65
CA ASP A 82 -25.53 -17.74 -5.93
C ASP A 82 -26.83 -17.73 -5.12
N VAL A 83 -26.78 -17.30 -3.85
CA VAL A 83 -27.99 -17.17 -3.01
C VAL A 83 -28.87 -15.98 -3.43
N LEU A 84 -28.27 -14.90 -3.93
CA LEU A 84 -29.02 -13.73 -4.40
C LEU A 84 -29.68 -13.97 -5.76
N ASP A 85 -29.02 -14.71 -6.65
CA ASP A 85 -29.48 -15.01 -8.01
C ASP A 85 -30.55 -16.13 -8.04
N ASP A 86 -30.63 -16.97 -7.00
CA ASP A 86 -31.62 -18.05 -6.89
C ASP A 86 -32.81 -17.67 -5.98
N ASP A 87 -33.91 -17.23 -6.60
CA ASP A 87 -35.15 -16.85 -5.91
C ASP A 87 -35.78 -17.99 -5.08
N THR A 88 -35.45 -19.25 -5.35
CA THR A 88 -35.99 -20.40 -4.62
C THR A 88 -35.35 -20.57 -3.23
N ARG A 89 -34.23 -19.90 -2.95
CA ARG A 89 -33.48 -19.97 -1.68
C ARG A 89 -33.94 -18.93 -0.65
N ALA A 90 -35.25 -18.76 -0.48
CA ALA A 90 -35.82 -17.75 0.43
C ALA A 90 -35.32 -17.86 1.88
N ALA A 91 -35.03 -19.09 2.36
CA ALA A 91 -34.49 -19.32 3.71
C ALA A 91 -33.06 -18.76 3.87
N ASP A 92 -32.18 -19.04 2.91
CA ASP A 92 -30.79 -18.54 2.93
C ASP A 92 -30.76 -17.02 2.78
N ARG A 93 -31.63 -16.45 1.93
CA ARG A 93 -31.78 -14.98 1.77
C ARG A 93 -32.22 -14.30 3.07
N ARG A 94 -33.18 -14.86 3.81
CA ARG A 94 -33.58 -14.36 5.14
C ARG A 94 -32.42 -14.41 6.14
N GLN A 95 -31.63 -15.47 6.12
CA GLN A 95 -30.46 -15.60 6.99
C GLN A 95 -29.36 -14.58 6.65
N LEU A 96 -29.12 -14.32 5.36
CA LEU A 96 -28.23 -13.24 4.91
C LEU A 96 -28.72 -11.88 5.37
N LEU A 97 -30.03 -11.63 5.34
CA LEU A 97 -30.63 -10.37 5.79
C LEU A 97 -30.36 -10.13 7.28
N LEU A 98 -30.62 -11.13 8.12
CA LEU A 98 -30.36 -11.04 9.57
C LEU A 98 -28.89 -10.74 9.86
N ARG A 99 -27.97 -11.30 9.08
CA ARG A 99 -26.53 -11.11 9.29
C ARG A 99 -25.93 -9.91 8.57
N MET A 100 -26.70 -9.25 7.72
CA MET A 100 -26.29 -8.00 7.08
C MET A 100 -25.91 -6.94 8.13
N GLN A 101 -26.57 -6.98 9.30
CA GLN A 101 -26.28 -6.10 10.42
C GLN A 101 -24.83 -6.24 10.93
N PHE A 102 -24.30 -7.48 11.01
CA PHE A 102 -22.91 -7.72 11.44
C PHE A 102 -21.87 -7.17 10.44
N LEU A 103 -22.16 -7.22 9.13
CA LEU A 103 -21.30 -6.64 8.11
C LEU A 103 -21.33 -5.11 8.13
N ASP A 104 -22.52 -4.52 8.30
CA ASP A 104 -22.71 -3.06 8.34
C ASP A 104 -22.01 -2.44 9.56
N GLU A 105 -22.00 -3.12 10.72
CA GLU A 105 -21.29 -2.66 11.93
C GLU A 105 -19.77 -2.58 11.73
N ARG A 106 -19.20 -3.50 10.94
CA ARG A 106 -17.74 -3.57 10.78
C ARG A 106 -17.22 -2.69 9.63
N LYS A 107 -18.07 -2.08 8.80
CA LYS A 107 -17.78 -1.34 7.54
C LYS A 107 -16.52 -0.45 7.46
N SER A 108 -15.97 -0.01 8.60
CA SER A 108 -14.67 0.67 8.73
C SER A 108 -13.52 -0.01 7.94
N TYR A 109 -13.49 -1.34 7.84
CA TYR A 109 -12.43 -2.07 7.11
C TYR A 109 -12.46 -1.89 5.58
N LEU A 110 -13.58 -1.46 4.99
CA LEU A 110 -13.74 -1.33 3.54
C LEU A 110 -13.26 -0.01 2.97
N ASN A 111 -12.95 0.98 3.81
CA ASN A 111 -12.79 2.38 3.38
C ASN A 111 -11.40 2.98 3.63
N SER A 112 -10.37 2.15 3.75
CA SER A 112 -9.01 2.64 3.98
C SER A 112 -8.38 3.21 2.71
N MET A 113 -8.79 4.42 2.32
CA MET A 113 -8.09 5.27 1.34
C MET A 113 -6.64 5.56 1.78
N ALA A 114 -6.35 5.44 3.08
CA ALA A 114 -5.02 5.65 3.63
C ALA A 114 -4.01 4.64 3.10
N PHE A 115 -4.38 3.36 2.95
CA PHE A 115 -3.48 2.34 2.38
C PHE A 115 -3.09 2.69 0.94
N GLU A 116 -4.09 2.97 0.10
CA GLU A 116 -3.88 3.31 -1.31
C GLU A 116 -3.06 4.60 -1.46
N THR A 117 -3.34 5.61 -0.64
CA THR A 117 -2.59 6.88 -0.66
C THR A 117 -1.13 6.68 -0.28
N VAL A 118 -0.86 5.97 0.82
CA VAL A 118 0.51 5.72 1.29
C VAL A 118 1.29 4.87 0.29
N TYR A 119 0.66 3.83 -0.28
CA TYR A 119 1.27 2.99 -1.31
C TYR A 119 1.61 3.80 -2.58
N ASN A 120 0.67 4.61 -3.07
CA ASN A 120 0.90 5.45 -4.25
C ASN A 120 2.05 6.46 -4.03
N ILE A 121 2.11 7.09 -2.86
CA ILE A 121 3.23 7.97 -2.49
C ILE A 121 4.55 7.20 -2.47
N ALA A 122 4.59 6.05 -1.78
CA ALA A 122 5.81 5.24 -1.67
C ALA A 122 6.32 4.78 -3.04
N ARG A 123 5.42 4.37 -3.95
CA ARG A 123 5.75 3.96 -5.32
C ARG A 123 6.40 5.08 -6.12
N VAL A 124 5.79 6.26 -6.14
CA VAL A 124 6.32 7.42 -6.89
C VAL A 124 7.66 7.87 -6.31
N MET A 125 7.85 7.82 -4.99
CA MET A 125 9.10 8.21 -4.35
C MET A 125 10.30 7.33 -4.74
N ILE A 126 10.10 6.14 -5.31
CA ILE A 126 11.17 5.31 -5.85
C ILE A 126 11.92 6.05 -6.97
N GLU A 127 11.20 6.79 -7.80
CA GLU A 127 11.75 7.54 -8.94
C GLU A 127 12.63 8.72 -8.49
N ALA A 128 12.51 9.16 -7.24
CA ALA A 128 13.33 10.24 -6.69
C ALA A 128 14.78 9.81 -6.40
N TYR A 129 15.06 8.50 -6.24
CA TYR A 129 16.38 8.01 -5.86
C TYR A 129 17.47 8.21 -6.92
N PRO A 130 17.24 7.87 -8.21
CA PRO A 130 18.22 8.17 -9.26
C PRO A 130 18.50 9.67 -9.36
N VAL A 131 17.45 10.50 -9.26
CA VAL A 131 17.57 11.96 -9.28
C VAL A 131 18.40 12.45 -8.10
N ALA A 132 18.15 11.96 -6.89
CA ALA A 132 18.94 12.29 -5.70
C ALA A 132 20.42 11.90 -5.85
N GLY A 133 20.72 10.76 -6.47
CA GLY A 133 22.09 10.33 -6.76
C GLY A 133 22.83 11.26 -7.73
N VAL A 134 22.17 11.64 -8.83
CA VAL A 134 22.72 12.61 -9.79
C VAL A 134 22.92 13.97 -9.13
N LEU A 135 21.97 14.44 -8.31
CA LEU A 135 22.10 15.68 -7.54
C LEU A 135 23.28 15.63 -6.57
N GLY A 136 23.49 14.51 -5.86
CA GLY A 136 24.64 14.32 -4.98
C GLY A 136 25.97 14.45 -5.72
N THR A 137 26.04 13.93 -6.95
CA THR A 137 27.23 14.06 -7.82
C THR A 137 27.45 15.50 -8.24
N VAL A 138 26.40 16.19 -8.70
CA VAL A 138 26.50 17.61 -9.09
C VAL A 138 26.98 18.46 -7.91
N LEU A 139 26.46 18.21 -6.71
CA LEU A 139 26.88 18.91 -5.49
C LEU A 139 28.33 18.61 -5.11
N ALA A 140 28.78 17.37 -5.23
CA ALA A 140 30.16 16.97 -4.94
C ALA A 140 31.17 17.59 -5.91
N ILE A 141 30.84 17.62 -7.21
CA ILE A 141 31.64 18.30 -8.24
C ILE A 141 31.65 19.81 -7.98
N GLY A 142 30.48 20.39 -7.68
CA GLY A 142 30.37 21.80 -7.33
C GLY A 142 31.22 22.17 -6.11
N ALA A 143 31.28 21.31 -5.09
CA ALA A 143 32.12 21.50 -3.90
C ALA A 143 33.61 21.36 -4.23
N ALA A 144 33.98 20.42 -5.10
CA ALA A 144 35.36 20.18 -5.51
C ALA A 144 35.97 21.36 -6.29
N LEU A 145 35.14 22.10 -7.03
CA LEU A 145 35.56 23.22 -7.87
C LEU A 145 35.58 24.56 -7.13
N GLN A 146 35.10 24.61 -5.89
CA GLN A 146 35.15 25.84 -5.10
C GLN A 146 36.55 26.03 -4.48
N PRO A 147 37.16 27.22 -4.61
CA PRO A 147 38.38 27.54 -3.91
C PRO A 147 38.14 27.54 -2.40
N ASP A 148 39.10 27.02 -1.63
CA ASP A 148 39.00 26.97 -0.18
C ASP A 148 38.86 28.40 0.39
N VAL A 149 38.10 28.56 1.49
CA VAL A 149 37.74 29.87 2.08
C VAL A 149 38.98 30.67 2.51
N ALA A 150 40.12 29.98 2.67
CA ALA A 150 41.42 30.56 2.99
C ALA A 150 42.30 30.92 1.76
N GLY A 151 41.78 30.84 0.53
CA GLY A 151 42.56 31.08 -0.69
C GLY A 151 43.62 30.00 -0.95
N LYS A 152 43.52 28.83 -0.30
CA LYS A 152 44.40 27.70 -0.54
C LYS A 152 44.11 27.09 -1.91
N VAL A 153 45.19 26.78 -2.64
CA VAL A 153 45.12 26.01 -3.89
C VAL A 153 44.50 24.66 -3.58
N VAL A 154 43.36 24.37 -4.20
CA VAL A 154 42.71 23.06 -4.10
C VAL A 154 43.66 22.02 -4.68
N THR A 155 44.03 21.04 -3.87
CA THR A 155 44.93 19.97 -4.31
C THR A 155 44.17 18.96 -5.18
N VAL A 156 44.86 18.36 -6.15
CA VAL A 156 44.28 17.30 -6.99
C VAL A 156 43.71 16.14 -6.15
N ASN A 157 44.36 15.79 -5.03
CA ASN A 157 43.86 14.77 -4.12
C ASN A 157 42.50 15.13 -3.48
N GLN A 158 42.27 16.40 -3.12
CA GLN A 158 40.98 16.85 -2.59
C GLN A 158 39.88 16.78 -3.65
N ILE A 159 40.20 17.14 -4.89
CA ILE A 159 39.29 17.06 -6.02
C ILE A 159 38.87 15.60 -6.24
N ILE A 160 39.84 14.68 -6.31
CA ILE A 160 39.58 13.24 -6.49
C ILE A 160 38.71 12.67 -5.36
N ALA A 161 38.96 13.04 -4.10
CA ALA A 161 38.16 12.57 -2.97
C ALA A 161 36.69 12.98 -3.11
N ARG A 162 36.42 14.23 -3.50
CA ARG A 162 35.04 14.73 -3.73
C ARG A 162 34.37 14.08 -4.94
N PHE A 163 35.11 13.85 -6.03
CA PHE A 163 34.59 13.05 -7.15
C PHE A 163 34.18 11.64 -6.71
N GLY A 164 34.98 11.01 -5.84
CA GLY A 164 34.65 9.74 -5.22
C GLY A 164 33.34 9.77 -4.42
N GLU A 165 33.14 10.81 -3.59
CA GLU A 165 31.89 11.00 -2.84
C GLU A 165 30.66 11.12 -3.77
N GLY A 166 30.79 11.85 -4.88
CA GLY A 166 29.73 11.96 -5.88
C GLY A 166 29.37 10.62 -6.54
N ILE A 167 30.38 9.82 -6.91
CA ILE A 167 30.16 8.48 -7.49
C ILE A 167 29.38 7.59 -6.51
N TRP A 168 29.74 7.60 -5.22
CA TRP A 168 29.02 6.84 -4.21
C TRP A 168 27.57 7.27 -4.05
N ALA A 169 27.26 8.57 -4.16
CA ALA A 169 25.88 9.06 -4.12
C ALA A 169 25.05 8.53 -5.31
N THR A 170 25.59 8.55 -6.53
CA THR A 170 24.91 7.99 -7.70
C THR A 170 24.69 6.49 -7.55
N PHE A 171 25.72 5.76 -7.14
CA PHE A 171 25.64 4.32 -6.94
C PHE A 171 24.57 3.95 -5.91
N ALA A 172 24.56 4.66 -4.76
CA ALA A 172 23.55 4.48 -3.73
C ALA A 172 22.12 4.77 -4.25
N GLY A 173 21.94 5.85 -5.01
CA GLY A 173 20.65 6.20 -5.61
C GLY A 173 20.14 5.13 -6.58
N LEU A 174 20.99 4.65 -7.48
CA LEU A 174 20.62 3.63 -8.46
C LEU A 174 20.31 2.28 -7.79
N ILE A 175 21.14 1.83 -6.86
CA ILE A 175 20.89 0.56 -6.14
C ILE A 175 19.60 0.65 -5.32
N ALA A 176 19.38 1.76 -4.61
CA ALA A 176 18.15 1.95 -3.84
C ALA A 176 16.92 1.86 -4.76
N ALA A 177 16.95 2.55 -5.91
CA ALA A 177 15.87 2.49 -6.89
C ALA A 177 15.64 1.07 -7.40
N ILE A 178 16.69 0.36 -7.82
CA ILE A 178 16.59 -1.01 -8.35
C ILE A 178 15.96 -1.95 -7.30
N ILE A 179 16.44 -1.91 -6.06
CA ILE A 179 15.90 -2.76 -4.99
C ILE A 179 14.44 -2.42 -4.69
N LEU A 180 14.10 -1.13 -4.59
CA LEU A 180 12.73 -0.70 -4.32
C LEU A 180 11.79 -1.02 -5.48
N MET A 181 12.22 -0.87 -6.74
CA MET A 181 11.44 -1.28 -7.92
C MET A 181 11.18 -2.78 -7.92
N PHE A 182 12.21 -3.58 -7.60
CA PHE A 182 12.05 -5.03 -7.48
C PHE A 182 11.05 -5.38 -6.37
N LEU A 183 11.20 -4.79 -5.18
CA LEU A 183 10.27 -5.01 -4.07
C LEU A 183 8.84 -4.58 -4.43
N ASN A 184 8.67 -3.42 -5.07
CA ASN A 184 7.38 -2.94 -5.54
C ASN A 184 6.75 -3.92 -6.53
N SER A 185 7.51 -4.45 -7.50
CA SER A 185 6.99 -5.40 -8.49
C SER A 185 6.44 -6.70 -7.88
N VAL A 186 6.96 -7.11 -6.72
CA VAL A 186 6.47 -8.29 -5.99
C VAL A 186 5.22 -7.97 -5.19
N LEU A 187 5.13 -6.76 -4.61
CA LEU A 187 4.03 -6.36 -3.74
C LEU A 187 2.82 -5.80 -4.50
N GLU A 188 3.05 -5.11 -5.62
CA GLU A 188 2.03 -4.43 -6.44
C GLU A 188 0.87 -5.36 -6.82
N PRO A 189 1.10 -6.56 -7.38
CA PRO A 189 -0.01 -7.46 -7.73
C PRO A 189 -0.86 -7.86 -6.51
N SER A 190 -0.22 -8.00 -5.34
CA SER A 190 -0.91 -8.37 -4.10
C SER A 190 -1.78 -7.22 -3.58
N PHE A 191 -1.27 -5.99 -3.64
CA PHE A 191 -1.95 -4.80 -3.18
C PHE A 191 -3.13 -4.43 -4.08
N ASP A 192 -2.96 -4.55 -5.41
CA ASP A 192 -4.03 -4.36 -6.37
C ASP A 192 -5.17 -5.36 -6.13
N ARG A 193 -4.82 -6.62 -5.86
CA ARG A 193 -5.82 -7.65 -5.52
C ARG A 193 -6.58 -7.34 -4.22
N LEU A 194 -5.95 -6.70 -3.23
CA LEU A 194 -6.67 -6.24 -2.03
C LEU A 194 -7.67 -5.12 -2.37
N ALA A 195 -7.28 -4.16 -3.21
CA ALA A 195 -8.15 -3.08 -3.64
C ALA A 195 -9.36 -3.60 -4.44
N GLU A 196 -9.12 -4.54 -5.35
CA GLU A 196 -10.16 -5.24 -6.11
C GLU A 196 -11.11 -5.99 -5.16
N ASN A 197 -10.59 -6.80 -4.23
CA ASN A 197 -11.41 -7.53 -3.27
C ASN A 197 -12.29 -6.57 -2.45
N ARG A 198 -11.76 -5.45 -1.97
CA ARG A 198 -12.55 -4.43 -1.23
C ARG A 198 -13.68 -3.87 -2.08
N ARG A 199 -13.42 -3.57 -3.34
CA ARG A 199 -14.41 -3.05 -4.28
C ARG A 199 -15.51 -4.08 -4.54
N THR A 200 -15.14 -5.30 -4.88
CA THR A 200 -16.08 -6.39 -5.17
C THR A 200 -16.94 -6.71 -3.94
N VAL A 201 -16.35 -6.79 -2.75
CA VAL A 201 -17.09 -6.97 -1.49
C VAL A 201 -18.12 -5.85 -1.30
N ARG A 202 -17.73 -4.59 -1.51
CA ARG A 202 -18.63 -3.44 -1.37
C ARG A 202 -19.79 -3.51 -2.36
N GLU A 203 -19.52 -3.86 -3.61
CA GLU A 203 -20.54 -3.99 -4.66
C GLU A 203 -21.52 -5.13 -4.36
N VAL A 204 -21.03 -6.30 -3.96
CA VAL A 204 -21.87 -7.46 -3.59
C VAL A 204 -22.71 -7.16 -2.35
N ILE A 205 -22.15 -6.55 -1.31
CA ILE A 205 -22.90 -6.18 -0.10
C ILE A 205 -23.99 -5.14 -0.43
N ALA A 206 -23.67 -4.13 -1.23
CA ALA A 206 -24.64 -3.13 -1.65
C ALA A 206 -25.79 -3.75 -2.44
N ARG A 207 -25.48 -4.69 -3.35
CA ARG A 207 -26.48 -5.46 -4.09
C ARG A 207 -27.35 -6.30 -3.16
N ALA A 208 -26.72 -7.07 -2.26
CA ALA A 208 -27.39 -7.92 -1.29
C ALA A 208 -28.35 -7.10 -0.43
N LYS A 209 -27.91 -5.95 0.10
CA LYS A 209 -28.74 -5.06 0.90
C LYS A 209 -29.95 -4.55 0.13
N ARG A 210 -29.78 -4.16 -1.13
CA ARG A 210 -30.88 -3.68 -1.98
C ARG A 210 -31.92 -4.78 -2.23
N GLU A 211 -31.48 -5.96 -2.65
CA GLU A 211 -32.38 -7.06 -2.99
C GLU A 211 -33.10 -7.62 -1.76
N LEU A 212 -32.38 -7.80 -0.66
CA LEU A 212 -32.95 -8.30 0.59
C LEU A 212 -33.93 -7.29 1.23
N ALA A 213 -33.65 -5.99 1.13
CA ALA A 213 -34.59 -4.95 1.59
C ALA A 213 -35.88 -4.92 0.75
N LEU A 214 -35.80 -5.13 -0.56
CA LEU A 214 -36.98 -5.24 -1.43
C LEU A 214 -37.83 -6.47 -1.09
N VAL A 215 -37.20 -7.61 -0.81
CA VAL A 215 -37.91 -8.82 -0.38
C VAL A 215 -38.59 -8.60 0.97
N ALA A 216 -37.92 -7.96 1.94
CA ALA A 216 -38.53 -7.63 3.23
C ALA A 216 -39.68 -6.63 3.11
N ALA A 217 -39.60 -5.68 2.19
CA ALA A 217 -40.69 -4.71 1.93
C ALA A 217 -41.89 -5.34 1.20
N ASN A 218 -41.66 -6.38 0.41
CA ASN A 218 -42.70 -7.08 -0.36
C ASN A 218 -43.34 -8.26 0.39
N ASP A 219 -42.90 -8.61 1.61
CA ASP A 219 -43.52 -9.64 2.44
C ASP A 219 -44.69 -9.02 3.25
N PRO A 220 -45.97 -9.18 2.83
CA PRO A 220 -47.10 -8.47 3.45
C PRO A 220 -47.47 -9.01 4.83
N ALA A 221 -46.79 -10.08 5.30
CA ALA A 221 -47.04 -10.72 6.58
C ALA A 221 -46.24 -10.12 7.76
N GLY A 222 -45.42 -9.08 7.53
CA GLY A 222 -44.64 -8.38 8.56
C GLY A 222 -45.34 -7.17 9.20
N GLY A 223 -46.63 -6.96 8.91
CA GLY A 223 -47.45 -5.93 9.54
C GLY A 223 -47.91 -6.35 10.93
N GLY A 224 -47.13 -5.98 11.95
CA GLY A 224 -47.58 -5.90 13.34
C GLY A 224 -46.97 -6.93 14.27
N HIS A 225 -45.99 -6.49 15.06
CA HIS A 225 -46.14 -6.44 16.51
C HIS A 225 -45.27 -5.31 17.06
N ALA A 226 -45.83 -4.62 18.05
CA ALA A 226 -45.29 -3.49 18.80
C ALA A 226 -43.94 -3.79 19.47
#